data_AF-X1CPA5-F1
#
_entry.id   AF-X1CPA5-F1
#
_cell.length_a   1.000
_cell.length_b   1.000
_cell.length_c   1.000
_cell.angle_alpha   90.00
_cell.angle_beta   90.00
_cell.angle_gamma   90.00
#
_symmetry.space_group_name_H-M   'P 1'
#
loop_
_entity.id
_entity.type
_entity.pdbx_description
1 polymer ?
#
loop_
_entity_poly.entity_id
_entity_poly.type
_entity_poly.pdbx_seq_one_letter_code
_entity_poly.pdbx_strand_id
1 'polypeptide(L)'
;MRKTLPENIKEYFDLLFEGLMGTRLMVVLDPNGLLTLGDKYIDSNGKSWQVYRYCENDFSFRRMYSQKPTDPNFAHIVWVTNPSGKHPEKINLSYIPDILEKAEEIFDLRIDNILKRLLPRETWPPEETLFTHEKEIAPNLGTFITKTKEFRKVIGSGIPLNKSHILGIVLASNNETLPLKDLV
;
A
#
# COMPACT_ATOMS: atom_id res chain seq x y z
N MET A 1 -14.89 13.59 12.86
CA MET A 1 -13.61 12.90 13.18
C MET A 1 -12.50 13.63 12.46
N ARG A 2 -11.43 14.04 13.17
CA ARG A 2 -10.23 14.56 12.49
C ARG A 2 -9.68 13.42 11.64
N LYS A 3 -9.64 13.58 10.31
CA LYS A 3 -8.90 12.67 9.43
C LYS A 3 -7.42 12.85 9.77
N THR A 4 -6.94 12.11 10.76
CA THR A 4 -5.51 11.98 11.03
C THR A 4 -4.89 11.38 9.77
N LEU A 5 -3.89 12.06 9.25
CA LEU A 5 -3.11 11.56 8.14
C LEU A 5 -2.39 10.29 8.65
N PRO A 6 -2.42 9.16 7.92
CA PRO A 6 -1.68 7.97 8.35
C PRO A 6 -0.19 8.27 8.33
N GLU A 7 0.52 7.92 9.40
CA GLU A 7 1.96 8.15 9.49
C GLU A 7 2.75 7.17 8.63
N ASN A 8 2.22 5.97 8.42
CA ASN A 8 2.84 4.90 7.64
C ASN A 8 1.80 4.05 6.90
N ILE A 9 2.27 3.14 6.03
CA ILE A 9 1.40 2.27 5.23
C ILE A 9 0.53 1.34 6.08
N LYS A 10 1.01 0.89 7.25
CA LYS A 10 0.25 0.03 8.15
C LYS A 10 -0.93 0.78 8.74
N GLU A 11 -0.72 2.01 9.20
CA GLU A 11 -1.82 2.88 9.67
C GLU A 11 -2.80 3.18 8.55
N TYR A 12 -2.32 3.44 7.33
CA TYR A 12 -3.21 3.58 6.17
C TYR A 12 -4.06 2.31 5.96
N PHE A 13 -3.45 1.13 6.05
CA PHE A 13 -4.16 -0.14 5.94
C PHE A 13 -5.17 -0.36 7.07
N ASP A 14 -4.82 -0.04 8.32
CA ASP A 14 -5.71 -0.08 9.48
C ASP A 14 -6.96 0.80 9.29
N LEU A 15 -6.81 1.98 8.67
CA LEU A 15 -7.92 2.87 8.34
C LEU A 15 -8.85 2.29 7.27
N LEU A 16 -8.38 1.40 6.39
CA LEU A 16 -9.25 0.77 5.39
C LEU A 16 -10.26 -0.21 6.00
N PHE A 17 -10.03 -0.68 7.24
CA PHE A 17 -10.98 -1.52 7.97
C PHE A 17 -12.12 -0.73 8.61
N GLU A 18 -12.04 0.61 8.65
CA GLU A 18 -13.14 1.46 9.12
C GLU A 18 -14.34 1.35 8.17
N GLY A 19 -15.32 0.51 8.52
CA GLY A 19 -16.55 0.32 7.75
C GLY A 19 -16.72 -1.06 7.10
N LEU A 20 -15.76 -1.97 7.26
CA LEU A 20 -15.81 -3.34 6.72
C LEU A 20 -16.61 -4.31 7.61
N MET A 21 -17.79 -3.87 8.06
CA MET A 21 -18.67 -4.68 8.90
C MET A 21 -19.26 -5.82 8.08
N GLY A 22 -18.78 -7.04 8.33
CA GLY A 22 -19.25 -8.25 7.66
C GLY A 22 -18.35 -8.74 6.52
N THR A 23 -17.30 -8.00 6.14
CA THR A 23 -16.37 -8.43 5.10
C THR A 23 -15.64 -9.71 5.52
N ARG A 24 -15.56 -10.72 4.66
CA ARG A 24 -14.95 -12.04 4.98
C ARG A 24 -13.76 -12.38 4.10
N LEU A 25 -13.77 -11.98 2.84
CA LEU A 25 -12.65 -12.17 1.94
C LEU A 25 -12.18 -10.84 1.39
N MET A 26 -10.93 -10.52 1.66
CA MET A 26 -10.25 -9.35 1.13
C MET A 26 -9.01 -9.77 0.36
N VAL A 27 -8.75 -9.11 -0.75
CA VAL A 27 -7.49 -9.24 -1.49
C VAL A 27 -6.68 -7.97 -1.30
N VAL A 28 -5.42 -8.11 -0.91
CA VAL A 28 -4.51 -6.99 -0.70
C VAL A 28 -3.36 -7.11 -1.68
N LEU A 29 -3.21 -6.12 -2.55
CA LEU A 29 -2.12 -6.01 -3.50
C LEU A 29 -1.00 -5.16 -2.88
N ASP A 30 0.11 -5.79 -2.57
CA ASP A 30 1.29 -5.17 -1.95
C ASP A 30 2.54 -5.78 -2.59
N PRO A 31 2.91 -5.34 -3.82
CA PRO A 31 3.93 -6.01 -4.62
C PRO A 31 5.28 -6.12 -3.89
N ASN A 32 5.70 -5.09 -3.16
CA ASN A 32 6.95 -5.10 -2.42
C ASN A 32 6.85 -5.71 -1.01
N GLY A 33 5.66 -6.14 -0.59
CA GLY A 33 5.45 -6.75 0.72
C GLY A 33 5.69 -5.78 1.89
N LEU A 34 5.41 -4.49 1.69
CA LEU A 34 5.69 -3.40 2.63
C LEU A 34 4.87 -3.53 3.93
N LEU A 35 3.71 -4.20 3.89
CA LEU A 35 2.89 -4.42 5.08
C LEU A 35 3.49 -5.45 6.04
N THR A 36 4.36 -6.35 5.55
CA THR A 36 4.95 -7.43 6.36
C THR A 36 3.92 -8.23 7.17
N LEU A 37 2.77 -8.57 6.56
CA LEU A 37 1.73 -9.31 7.26
C LEU A 37 2.24 -10.70 7.71
N GLY A 38 1.97 -11.07 8.96
CA GLY A 38 2.15 -12.44 9.44
C GLY A 38 1.01 -13.35 9.00
N ASP A 39 0.94 -14.55 9.55
CA ASP A 39 -0.14 -15.51 9.26
C ASP A 39 -1.51 -15.05 9.79
N LYS A 40 -1.53 -14.11 10.73
CA LYS A 40 -2.74 -13.54 11.30
C LYS A 40 -2.64 -12.03 11.35
N TYR A 41 -3.78 -11.39 11.14
CA TYR A 41 -3.95 -9.95 11.29
C TYR A 41 -5.12 -9.67 12.24
N ILE A 42 -4.97 -8.70 13.13
CA ILE A 42 -6.07 -8.22 13.99
C ILE A 42 -6.34 -6.80 13.52
N ASP A 43 -7.56 -6.56 13.03
CA ASP A 43 -7.95 -5.23 12.57
C ASP A 43 -8.24 -4.27 13.73
N SER A 44 -8.47 -3.00 13.38
CA SER A 44 -8.80 -1.92 14.31
C SER A 44 -10.10 -2.15 15.10
N ASN A 45 -10.98 -3.06 14.63
CA ASN A 45 -12.21 -3.45 15.30
C ASN A 45 -12.04 -4.71 16.18
N GLY A 46 -10.82 -5.25 16.29
CA GLY A 46 -10.50 -6.44 17.07
C GLY A 46 -10.87 -7.76 16.39
N LYS A 47 -11.28 -7.74 15.12
CA LYS A 47 -11.58 -8.96 14.35
C LYS A 47 -10.28 -9.59 13.86
N SER A 48 -10.18 -10.91 14.02
CA SER A 48 -9.03 -11.69 13.56
C SER A 48 -9.24 -12.17 12.13
N TRP A 49 -8.22 -11.98 11.31
CA TRP A 49 -8.15 -12.38 9.92
C TRP A 49 -7.01 -13.37 9.74
N GLN A 50 -7.29 -14.51 9.11
CA GLN A 50 -6.23 -15.41 8.66
C GLN A 50 -5.63 -14.87 7.36
N VAL A 51 -4.30 -14.82 7.26
CA VAL A 51 -3.61 -14.30 6.08
C VAL A 51 -3.07 -15.46 5.26
N TYR A 52 -3.35 -15.44 3.95
CA TYR A 52 -2.77 -16.33 2.96
C TYR A 52 -1.94 -15.52 1.98
N ARG A 53 -0.63 -15.70 2.03
CA ARG A 53 0.27 -14.98 1.12
C ARG A 53 0.36 -15.67 -0.24
N TYR A 54 0.07 -14.94 -1.30
CA TYR A 54 0.30 -15.36 -2.68
C TYR A 54 1.51 -14.59 -3.25
N CYS A 55 2.51 -15.33 -3.74
CA CYS A 55 3.77 -14.78 -4.26
C CYS A 55 4.20 -15.48 -5.54
N GLU A 56 3.29 -15.53 -6.53
CA GLU A 56 3.45 -16.21 -7.83
C GLU A 56 3.76 -17.72 -7.78
N ASN A 57 3.79 -18.32 -6.59
CA ASN A 57 3.89 -19.77 -6.41
C ASN A 57 2.48 -20.37 -6.23
N ASP A 58 1.79 -20.57 -7.36
CA ASP A 58 0.41 -21.08 -7.39
C ASP A 58 0.28 -22.42 -6.65
N PHE A 59 1.18 -23.37 -6.89
CA PHE A 59 1.11 -24.69 -6.26
C PHE A 59 1.14 -24.61 -4.73
N SER A 60 2.10 -23.87 -4.17
CA SER A 60 2.23 -23.72 -2.72
C SER A 60 1.04 -22.98 -2.13
N PHE A 61 0.63 -21.90 -2.78
CA PHE A 61 -0.51 -21.11 -2.36
C PHE A 61 -1.81 -21.92 -2.36
N ARG A 62 -2.13 -22.62 -3.46
CA ARG A 62 -3.34 -23.43 -3.59
C ARG A 62 -3.39 -24.55 -2.57
N ARG A 63 -2.27 -25.21 -2.31
CA ARG A 63 -2.17 -26.26 -1.27
C ARG A 63 -2.49 -25.71 0.12
N MET A 64 -2.00 -24.52 0.46
CA MET A 64 -2.31 -23.88 1.75
C MET A 64 -3.76 -23.37 1.79
N TYR A 65 -4.21 -22.71 0.73
CA TYR A 65 -5.53 -22.11 0.65
C TYR A 65 -6.66 -23.15 0.64
N SER A 66 -6.43 -24.36 0.10
CA SER A 66 -7.39 -25.45 0.16
C SER A 66 -7.63 -26.00 1.57
N GLN A 67 -6.72 -25.73 2.51
CA GLN A 67 -6.85 -26.14 3.91
C GLN A 67 -7.66 -25.13 4.75
N LYS A 68 -8.15 -24.04 4.14
CA LYS A 68 -8.95 -23.05 4.85
C LYS A 68 -10.21 -23.68 5.43
N PRO A 69 -10.69 -23.20 6.59
CA PRO A 69 -11.97 -23.61 7.14
C PRO A 69 -13.13 -23.44 6.14
N THR A 70 -14.11 -24.33 6.25
CA THR A 70 -15.36 -24.27 5.48
C THR A 70 -16.42 -23.39 6.15
N ASP A 71 -16.11 -22.78 7.30
CA ASP A 71 -17.00 -21.88 8.02
C ASP A 71 -17.38 -20.67 7.14
N PRO A 72 -18.68 -20.41 6.90
CA PRO A 72 -19.15 -19.27 6.12
C PRO A 72 -18.85 -17.90 6.76
N ASN A 73 -18.43 -17.86 8.03
CA ASN A 73 -18.02 -16.64 8.73
C ASN A 73 -16.50 -16.51 8.83
N PHE A 74 -15.73 -17.44 8.25
CA PHE A 74 -14.29 -17.39 8.24
C PHE A 74 -13.80 -16.14 7.51
N ALA A 75 -13.05 -15.30 8.22
CA ALA A 75 -12.49 -14.07 7.70
C ALA A 75 -11.01 -14.25 7.34
N HIS A 76 -10.65 -13.95 6.10
CA HIS A 76 -9.29 -14.10 5.62
C HIS A 76 -8.89 -13.05 4.59
N ILE A 77 -7.58 -12.81 4.56
CA ILE A 77 -6.92 -11.89 3.64
C ILE A 77 -6.06 -12.72 2.70
N VAL A 78 -6.22 -12.50 1.39
CA VAL A 78 -5.26 -12.98 0.39
C VAL A 78 -4.29 -11.84 0.12
N TRP A 79 -3.09 -11.96 0.67
CA TRP A 79 -2.03 -10.95 0.56
C TRP A 79 -1.13 -11.28 -0.62
N VAL A 80 -1.21 -10.47 -1.67
CA VAL A 80 -0.50 -10.69 -2.91
C VAL A 80 0.75 -9.84 -2.97
N THR A 81 1.90 -10.49 -3.12
CA THR A 81 3.23 -9.87 -3.15
C THR A 81 4.02 -10.35 -4.37
N ASN A 82 4.96 -9.56 -4.89
CA ASN A 82 5.91 -9.95 -5.93
C ASN A 82 7.32 -9.37 -5.75
N PRO A 83 7.96 -9.48 -4.56
CA PRO A 83 9.21 -8.77 -4.27
C PRO A 83 10.42 -9.26 -5.09
N SER A 84 10.31 -10.41 -5.75
CA SER A 84 11.40 -11.02 -6.53
C SER A 84 11.01 -11.33 -7.97
N GLY A 85 9.89 -10.78 -8.43
CA GLY A 85 9.43 -10.94 -9.81
C GLY A 85 10.36 -10.23 -10.81
N LYS A 86 10.25 -10.61 -12.09
CA LYS A 86 10.94 -9.90 -13.18
C LYS A 86 10.47 -8.45 -13.32
N HIS A 87 9.21 -8.22 -12.95
CA HIS A 87 8.55 -6.92 -12.88
C HIS A 87 7.95 -6.80 -11.47
N PRO A 88 8.75 -6.46 -10.45
CA PRO A 88 8.27 -6.41 -9.06
C PRO A 88 7.16 -5.37 -8.86
N GLU A 89 7.02 -4.41 -9.78
CA GLU A 89 5.94 -3.44 -9.85
C GLU A 89 4.61 -4.03 -10.36
N LYS A 90 4.64 -5.24 -10.95
CA LYS A 90 3.48 -5.91 -11.52
C LYS A 90 3.15 -7.17 -10.74
N ILE A 91 1.87 -7.37 -10.49
CA ILE A 91 1.35 -8.61 -9.90
C ILE A 91 0.64 -9.42 -10.97
N ASN A 92 0.99 -10.70 -11.10
CA ASN A 92 0.25 -11.64 -11.95
C ASN A 92 -0.89 -12.32 -11.17
N LEU A 93 -2.13 -11.93 -11.47
CA LEU A 93 -3.34 -12.46 -10.83
C LEU A 93 -4.03 -13.58 -11.63
N SER A 94 -3.51 -13.97 -12.80
CA SER A 94 -4.15 -14.93 -13.69
C SER A 94 -4.40 -16.31 -13.08
N TYR A 95 -3.70 -16.63 -11.98
CA TYR A 95 -3.82 -17.91 -11.28
C TYR A 95 -4.82 -17.92 -10.14
N ILE A 96 -5.40 -16.78 -9.75
CA ILE A 96 -6.39 -16.70 -8.67
C ILE A 96 -7.72 -16.01 -9.06
N PRO A 97 -8.25 -16.18 -10.30
CA PRO A 97 -9.45 -15.47 -10.74
C PRO A 97 -10.69 -15.83 -9.91
N ASP A 98 -10.81 -17.08 -9.47
CA ASP A 98 -11.88 -17.58 -8.60
C ASP A 98 -11.90 -16.94 -7.21
N ILE A 99 -10.73 -16.48 -6.74
CA ILE A 99 -10.60 -15.77 -5.47
C ILE A 99 -10.95 -14.30 -5.67
N LEU A 100 -10.50 -13.69 -6.76
CA LEU A 100 -10.85 -12.30 -7.10
C LEU A 100 -12.36 -12.12 -7.29
N GLU A 101 -13.03 -13.08 -7.95
CA GLU A 101 -14.48 -13.05 -8.17
C GLU A 101 -15.26 -13.08 -6.85
N LYS A 102 -14.73 -13.76 -5.83
CA LYS A 102 -15.34 -13.88 -4.50
C LYS A 102 -14.89 -12.82 -3.52
N ALA A 103 -13.91 -11.99 -3.91
CA ALA A 103 -13.38 -10.95 -3.04
C ALA A 103 -14.47 -9.91 -2.82
N GLU A 104 -14.81 -9.69 -1.54
CA GLU A 104 -15.77 -8.67 -1.16
C GLU A 104 -15.09 -7.28 -1.21
N GLU A 105 -13.78 -7.23 -0.97
CA GLU A 105 -12.95 -6.02 -1.12
C GLU A 105 -11.59 -6.32 -1.73
N ILE A 106 -11.08 -5.37 -2.53
CA ILE A 106 -9.73 -5.42 -3.09
C ILE A 106 -9.02 -4.10 -2.79
N PHE A 107 -7.94 -4.18 -2.02
CA PHE A 107 -7.11 -3.03 -1.69
C PHE A 107 -5.79 -3.08 -2.42
N ASP A 108 -5.56 -2.04 -3.21
CA ASP A 108 -4.29 -1.80 -3.88
C ASP A 108 -3.46 -0.83 -3.05
N LEU A 109 -2.38 -1.37 -2.48
CA LEU A 109 -1.46 -0.66 -1.59
C LEU A 109 -0.15 -0.26 -2.27
N ARG A 110 -0.10 -0.28 -3.61
CA ARG A 110 0.98 0.38 -4.33
C ARG A 110 1.05 1.85 -3.92
N ILE A 111 2.27 2.36 -3.70
CA ILE A 111 2.48 3.71 -3.17
C ILE A 111 1.87 4.78 -4.07
N ASP A 112 1.94 4.61 -5.39
CA ASP A 112 1.31 5.55 -6.33
C ASP A 112 -0.22 5.61 -6.12
N ASN A 113 -0.86 4.47 -5.86
CA ASN A 113 -2.30 4.40 -5.68
C ASN A 113 -2.74 4.96 -4.32
N ILE A 114 -1.97 4.71 -3.26
CA ILE A 114 -2.14 5.34 -1.94
C ILE A 114 -2.02 6.86 -2.06
N LEU A 115 -0.96 7.34 -2.72
CA LEU A 115 -0.70 8.77 -2.88
C LEU A 115 -1.76 9.46 -3.73
N LYS A 116 -2.27 8.84 -4.80
CA LYS A 116 -3.42 9.34 -5.57
C LYS A 116 -4.68 9.48 -4.70
N ARG A 117 -4.90 8.58 -3.74
CA ARG A 117 -6.06 8.68 -2.83
C ARG A 117 -5.88 9.77 -1.79
N LEU A 118 -4.68 9.92 -1.22
CA LEU A 118 -4.39 10.88 -0.16
C LEU A 118 -4.16 12.31 -0.69
N LEU A 119 -3.67 12.45 -1.91
CA LEU A 119 -3.42 13.71 -2.62
C LEU A 119 -4.02 13.65 -4.05
N PRO A 120 -5.35 13.64 -4.19
CA PRO A 120 -6.02 13.40 -5.47
C PRO A 120 -5.87 14.52 -6.51
N ARG A 121 -5.40 15.69 -6.09
CA ARG A 121 -5.14 16.83 -6.98
C ARG A 121 -3.70 16.89 -7.50
N GLU A 122 -2.86 15.97 -7.03
CA GLU A 122 -1.44 15.94 -7.37
C GLU A 122 -1.21 15.18 -8.68
N THR A 123 -0.30 15.69 -9.51
CA THR A 123 0.15 15.01 -10.72
C THR A 123 1.48 14.33 -10.42
N TRP A 124 1.38 13.04 -10.12
CA TRP A 124 2.52 12.20 -9.78
C TRP A 124 3.36 11.85 -11.02
N PRO A 125 4.69 11.67 -10.85
CA PRO A 125 5.54 11.16 -11.92
C PRO A 125 5.18 9.70 -12.26
N PRO A 126 5.78 9.12 -13.32
CA PRO A 126 5.55 7.73 -13.69
C PRO A 126 5.70 6.77 -12.50
N GLU A 127 4.87 5.73 -12.47
CA GLU A 127 4.77 4.75 -11.38
C GLU A 127 6.13 4.19 -10.95
N GLU A 128 7.00 3.86 -11.91
CA GLU A 128 8.36 3.35 -11.68
C GLU A 128 9.22 4.28 -10.78
N THR A 129 8.99 5.59 -10.85
CA THR A 129 9.69 6.57 -10.01
C THR A 129 9.29 6.43 -8.55
N LEU A 130 7.99 6.32 -8.27
CA LEU A 130 7.48 6.11 -6.91
C LEU A 130 7.85 4.70 -6.43
N PHE A 131 7.81 3.71 -7.33
CA PHE A 131 8.17 2.32 -7.06
C PHE A 131 9.60 2.15 -6.56
N THR A 132 10.53 2.98 -7.07
CA THR A 132 11.94 2.94 -6.65
C THR A 132 12.14 3.40 -5.20
N HIS A 133 11.22 4.19 -4.65
CA HIS A 133 11.35 4.85 -3.35
C HIS A 133 10.32 4.39 -2.31
N GLU A 134 9.62 3.28 -2.57
CA GLU A 134 8.52 2.84 -1.72
C GLU A 134 8.96 2.47 -0.31
N LYS A 135 10.18 1.91 -0.17
CA LYS A 135 10.71 1.49 1.13
C LYS A 135 11.02 2.68 2.03
N GLU A 136 11.32 3.83 1.43
CA GLU A 136 11.54 5.10 2.12
C GLU A 136 10.23 5.84 2.40
N ILE A 137 9.27 5.76 1.46
CA ILE A 137 7.97 6.44 1.57
C ILE A 137 7.04 5.71 2.55
N ALA A 138 6.92 4.39 2.47
CA ALA A 138 5.97 3.60 3.25
C ALA A 138 6.05 3.78 4.78
N PRO A 139 7.25 3.76 5.41
CA PRO A 139 7.36 4.01 6.85
C PRO A 139 7.16 5.48 7.24
N ASN A 140 7.28 6.42 6.30
CA ASN A 140 7.23 7.87 6.52
C ASN A 140 6.10 8.55 5.73
N LEU A 141 5.00 7.84 5.48
CA LEU A 141 3.92 8.29 4.59
C LEU A 141 3.35 9.65 5.00
N GLY A 142 3.11 9.85 6.30
CA GLY A 142 2.59 11.10 6.85
C GLY A 142 3.53 12.29 6.62
N THR A 143 4.81 12.08 6.95
CA THR A 143 5.88 13.06 6.71
C THR A 143 6.03 13.36 5.22
N PHE A 144 6.06 12.33 4.36
CA PHE A 144 6.18 12.48 2.92
C PHE A 144 5.07 13.35 2.32
N ILE A 145 3.82 13.13 2.75
CA ILE A 145 2.67 13.93 2.30
C ILE A 145 2.79 15.38 2.79
N THR A 146 3.25 15.58 4.03
CA THR A 146 3.47 16.92 4.59
C THR A 146 4.56 17.66 3.82
N LYS A 147 5.70 16.99 3.57
CA LYS A 147 6.82 17.53 2.79
C LYS A 147 6.45 17.79 1.34
N THR A 148 5.61 16.96 0.73
CA THR A 148 5.05 17.22 -0.61
C THR A 148 4.27 18.53 -0.63
N LYS A 149 3.39 18.77 0.36
CA LYS A 149 2.63 20.02 0.46
C LYS A 149 3.52 21.24 0.69
N GLU A 150 4.57 21.10 1.50
CA GLU A 150 5.58 22.16 1.69
C GLU A 150 6.32 22.47 0.39
N PHE A 151 6.80 21.44 -0.31
CA PHE A 151 7.48 21.57 -1.59
C PHE A 151 6.62 22.30 -2.62
N ARG A 152 5.32 21.99 -2.66
CA ARG A 152 4.33 22.66 -3.52
C ARG A 152 4.18 24.16 -3.25
N LYS A 153 4.44 24.63 -2.03
CA LYS A 153 4.45 26.06 -1.72
C LYS A 153 5.67 26.78 -2.32
N VAL A 154 6.76 26.05 -2.58
CA VAL A 154 8.00 26.61 -3.14
C VAL A 154 7.95 26.62 -4.67
N ILE A 155 7.62 25.48 -5.30
CA ILE A 155 7.64 25.35 -6.77
C ILE A 155 6.30 25.71 -7.44
N GLY A 156 5.24 25.88 -6.66
CA GLY A 156 3.89 26.11 -7.17
C GLY A 156 3.16 24.82 -7.59
N SER A 157 1.83 24.88 -7.62
CA SER A 157 0.95 23.73 -7.89
C SER A 157 0.81 23.37 -9.37
N GLY A 158 1.26 24.23 -10.29
CA GLY A 158 1.14 24.04 -11.74
C GLY A 158 2.28 23.25 -12.39
N ILE A 159 3.38 23.02 -11.68
CA ILE A 159 4.57 22.35 -12.23
C ILE A 159 4.45 20.83 -11.98
N PRO A 160 4.52 19.95 -12.99
CA PRO A 160 4.50 18.50 -12.73
C PRO A 160 5.69 18.05 -11.85
N LEU A 161 5.44 17.13 -10.91
CA LEU A 161 6.54 16.52 -10.15
C LEU A 161 7.36 15.60 -11.08
N ASN A 162 8.67 15.68 -10.97
CA ASN A 162 9.60 14.80 -11.69
C ASN A 162 10.39 13.94 -10.69
N LYS A 163 11.26 13.08 -11.20
CA LYS A 163 12.08 12.18 -10.37
C LYS A 163 12.95 12.91 -9.34
N SER A 164 13.57 14.03 -9.71
CA SER A 164 14.41 14.81 -8.79
C SER A 164 13.59 15.40 -7.65
N HIS A 165 12.38 15.90 -7.94
CA HIS A 165 11.47 16.39 -6.91
C HIS A 165 11.08 15.30 -5.92
N ILE A 166 10.76 14.08 -6.40
CA ILE A 166 10.45 12.95 -5.51
C ILE A 166 11.66 12.62 -4.63
N LEU A 167 12.85 12.52 -5.19
CA LEU A 167 14.06 12.26 -4.41
C LEU A 167 14.28 13.33 -3.32
N GLY A 168 14.12 14.61 -3.67
CA GLY A 168 14.23 15.71 -2.71
C GLY A 168 13.20 15.59 -1.57
N ILE A 169 11.95 15.28 -1.90
CA ILE A 169 10.89 15.08 -0.89
C ILE A 169 11.22 13.87 -0.01
N VAL A 170 11.66 12.75 -0.58
CA VAL A 170 12.07 11.55 0.17
C VAL A 170 13.21 11.88 1.14
N LEU A 171 14.25 12.57 0.67
CA LEU A 171 15.38 12.98 1.50
C LEU A 171 14.94 13.89 2.65
N ALA A 172 14.10 14.88 2.38
CA ALA A 172 13.56 15.78 3.40
C ALA A 172 12.57 15.09 4.36
N SER A 173 11.94 14.01 3.93
CA SER A 173 11.05 13.20 4.78
C SER A 173 11.83 12.32 5.74
N ASN A 174 13.02 11.88 5.33
CA ASN A 174 13.93 11.08 6.16
C ASN A 174 14.87 11.95 7.04
N ASN A 175 14.91 13.27 6.83
CA ASN A 175 15.80 14.19 7.54
C ASN A 175 15.05 15.48 7.93
N GLU A 176 14.61 15.57 9.18
CA GLU A 176 13.84 16.72 9.68
C GLU A 176 14.57 18.06 9.56
N THR A 177 15.90 18.03 9.60
CA THR A 177 16.74 19.23 9.56
C THR A 177 17.02 19.75 8.15
N LEU A 178 16.68 19.00 7.10
CA LEU A 178 16.98 19.36 5.72
C LEU A 178 15.86 20.27 5.17
N PRO A 179 16.13 21.57 4.94
CA PRO A 179 15.11 22.48 4.40
C PRO A 179 14.80 22.13 2.95
N LEU A 180 13.53 21.96 2.60
CA LEU A 180 13.11 21.67 1.22
C LEU A 180 13.59 22.74 0.21
N LYS A 181 13.75 23.99 0.65
CA LYS A 181 14.28 25.09 -0.17
C LYS A 181 15.72 24.86 -0.67
N ASP A 182 16.49 24.02 0.02
CA ASP A 182 17.88 23.73 -0.35
C ASP A 182 17.97 22.56 -1.35
N LEU A 183 16.81 21.98 -1.71
CA LEU A 183 16.64 20.83 -2.62
C LEU A 183 15.83 21.17 -3.88
N VAL A 184 15.40 22.43 -4.03
CA VAL A 184 14.65 22.95 -5.19
C VAL A 184 15.61 23.53 -6.21
#